data_AF-A0A3B0P9K7-F1
#
_entry.id   AF-A0A3B0P9K7-F1
#
_cell.length_a   1.000
_cell.length_b   1.000
_cell.length_c   1.000
_cell.angle_alpha   90.00
_cell.angle_beta   90.00
_cell.angle_gamma   90.00
#
_symmetry.space_group_name_H-M   'P 1'
#
loop_
_entity.id
_entity.type
_entity.pdbx_description
1 polymer ?
#
loop_
_entity_poly.entity_id
_entity_poly.type
_entity_poly.pdbx_seq_one_letter_code
_entity_poly.pdbx_strand_id
1 'polypeptide(L)'
;MSLMTCPKKEIYKFNLKNSGQNFRMSFSKVIFDGYYAYAGKEETIQIPNLKIGDVIDAKEFIKEDKQTQAPSRYNEGSLIKKLDDIKVGRPSTFASTISVIKQRLFVELIDGHLVPTEFGKVVLEKLLSSFPKTINEAYTALVETELDLISEGKEDYKKLMQDFW
;
A
#
# COMPACT_ATOMS: atom_id res chain seq x y z
N MET A 1 -8.58 -6.39 19.28
CA MET A 1 -8.61 -5.14 18.47
C MET A 1 -9.93 -4.94 17.74
N SER A 2 -10.39 -5.87 16.89
CA SER A 2 -11.59 -5.66 16.03
C SER A 2 -12.91 -5.38 16.79
N LEU A 3 -13.07 -5.91 18.01
CA LEU A 3 -14.26 -5.71 18.85
C LEU A 3 -14.16 -4.49 19.79
N MET A 4 -13.01 -3.81 19.82
CA MET A 4 -12.83 -2.61 20.66
C MET A 4 -13.24 -1.37 19.88
N THR A 5 -13.69 -0.35 20.60
CA THR A 5 -14.05 0.94 20.00
C THR A 5 -12.83 1.65 19.42
N CYS A 6 -13.06 2.44 18.37
CA CYS A 6 -12.00 3.24 17.76
C CYS A 6 -11.49 4.32 18.73
N PRO A 7 -10.17 4.62 18.72
CA PRO A 7 -9.61 5.71 19.50
C PRO A 7 -10.22 7.06 19.06
N LYS A 8 -10.39 7.98 20.01
CA LYS A 8 -10.78 9.36 19.72
C LYS A 8 -9.57 10.28 19.91
N LYS A 9 -9.28 11.09 18.89
CA LYS A 9 -8.19 12.07 18.90
C LYS A 9 -8.73 13.48 18.71
N GLU A 10 -8.15 14.44 19.41
CA GLU A 10 -8.28 15.86 19.10
C GLU A 10 -7.07 16.29 18.27
N ILE A 11 -7.30 17.14 17.27
CA ILE A 11 -6.25 17.68 16.40
C ILE A 11 -6.19 19.20 16.60
N TYR A 12 -5.02 19.69 16.98
CA TYR A 12 -4.74 21.10 17.19
C TYR A 12 -3.94 21.63 16.01
N LYS A 13 -4.45 22.64 15.32
CA LYS A 13 -3.77 23.27 14.18
C LYS A 13 -3.51 24.73 14.50
N PHE A 14 -2.25 25.12 14.44
CA PHE A 14 -1.81 26.50 14.62
C PHE A 14 -1.32 27.04 13.29
N ASN A 15 -1.89 28.17 12.85
CA ASN A 15 -1.43 28.91 11.69
C ASN A 15 -0.69 30.16 12.19
N LEU A 16 0.61 30.23 11.91
CA LEU A 16 1.48 31.31 12.33
C LEU A 16 1.77 32.19 11.12
N LYS A 17 1.89 33.50 11.35
CA LYS A 17 2.23 34.48 10.32
C LYS A 17 3.45 35.26 10.74
N ASN A 18 4.42 35.38 9.86
CA ASN A 18 5.55 36.27 10.05
C ASN A 18 5.90 36.93 8.71
N SER A 19 5.92 38.26 8.68
CA SER A 19 6.44 39.05 7.54
C SER A 19 5.94 38.59 6.16
N GLY A 20 4.64 38.26 6.06
CA GLY A 20 4.00 37.83 4.81
C GLY A 20 4.07 36.32 4.51
N GLN A 21 4.80 35.53 5.30
CA GLN A 21 4.88 34.08 5.18
C GLN A 21 3.93 33.38 6.17
N ASN A 22 3.37 32.24 5.74
CA ASN A 22 2.48 31.42 6.57
C ASN A 22 3.19 30.13 6.97
N PHE A 23 3.18 29.82 8.26
CA PHE A 23 3.69 28.57 8.82
C PHE A 23 2.54 27.79 9.45
N ARG A 24 2.63 26.46 9.44
CA ARG A 24 1.63 25.58 10.03
C ARG A 24 2.29 24.59 10.97
N MET A 25 1.69 24.46 12.15
CA MET A 25 2.05 23.47 13.14
C MET A 25 0.81 22.66 13.50
N SER A 26 0.93 21.33 13.57
CA SER A 26 -0.19 20.43 13.85
C SER A 26 0.20 19.43 14.93
N PHE A 27 -0.65 19.28 15.93
CA PHE A 27 -0.52 18.30 17.00
C PHE A 27 -1.77 17.44 17.09
N SER A 28 -1.63 16.23 17.61
CA SER A 28 -2.75 15.36 17.91
C SER A 28 -2.63 14.79 19.32
N LYS A 29 -3.73 14.79 20.06
CA LYS A 29 -3.81 14.15 21.38
C LYS A 29 -4.90 13.10 21.39
N VAL A 30 -4.56 11.90 21.85
CA VAL A 30 -5.53 10.83 22.08
C VAL A 30 -6.29 11.14 23.37
N ILE A 31 -7.61 11.24 23.28
CA ILE A 31 -8.51 11.49 24.44
C ILE A 31 -9.11 10.18 24.92
N PHE A 32 -9.29 9.24 24.00
CA PHE A 32 -9.81 7.91 24.28
C PHE A 32 -8.99 6.89 23.52
N ASP A 33 -8.40 5.95 24.25
CA ASP A 33 -7.42 5.00 23.71
C ASP A 33 -8.06 3.95 22.80
N GLY A 34 -9.30 3.54 23.05
CA GLY A 34 -9.93 2.46 22.30
C GLY A 34 -9.03 1.22 22.22
N TYR A 35 -8.83 0.69 21.02
CA TYR A 35 -7.93 -0.46 20.80
C TYR A 35 -6.42 -0.16 21.00
N TYR A 36 -5.99 1.11 21.10
CA TYR A 36 -4.58 1.43 21.42
C TYR A 36 -4.15 0.96 22.81
N ALA A 37 -5.11 0.77 23.73
CA ALA A 37 -4.82 0.15 25.03
C ALA A 37 -4.16 -1.23 24.89
N TYR A 38 -4.40 -1.92 23.78
CA TYR A 38 -3.81 -3.22 23.47
C TYR A 38 -2.68 -3.13 22.41
N ALA A 39 -2.83 -2.29 21.39
CA ALA A 39 -1.88 -2.20 20.27
C ALA A 39 -0.57 -1.44 20.59
N GLY A 40 -0.50 -0.79 21.75
CA GLY A 40 0.57 0.16 22.09
C GLY A 40 0.11 1.60 21.87
N LYS A 41 0.50 2.48 22.80
CA LYS A 41 0.15 3.91 22.74
C LYS A 41 1.27 4.67 22.01
N GLU A 42 0.89 5.57 21.10
CA GLU A 42 1.81 6.57 20.58
C GLU A 42 2.22 7.53 21.70
N GLU A 43 3.49 7.97 21.73
CA GLU A 43 3.92 9.00 22.67
C GLU A 43 3.10 10.27 22.47
N THR A 44 2.54 10.78 23.56
CA THR A 44 1.72 12.00 23.50
C THR A 44 2.66 13.21 23.44
N ILE A 45 2.67 13.88 22.28
CA ILE A 45 3.42 15.12 22.11
C ILE A 45 2.77 16.20 22.99
N GLN A 46 3.58 16.96 23.74
CA GLN A 46 3.07 18.10 24.51
C GLN A 46 2.52 19.16 23.56
N ILE A 47 1.25 19.54 23.75
CA ILE A 47 0.61 20.58 22.97
C ILE A 47 0.93 21.93 23.60
N PRO A 48 1.51 22.89 22.85
CA PRO A 48 1.77 24.21 23.37
C PRO A 48 0.45 24.96 23.61
N ASN A 49 0.34 25.61 24.76
CA ASN A 49 -0.81 26.41 25.14
C ASN A 49 -0.69 27.82 24.53
N LEU A 50 -1.09 27.98 23.28
CA LEU A 50 -1.03 29.22 22.52
C LEU A 50 -2.43 29.79 22.28
N LYS A 51 -2.56 31.11 22.38
CA LYS A 51 -3.77 31.87 22.06
C LYS A 51 -3.60 32.68 20.79
N ILE A 52 -4.71 33.10 20.21
CA ILE A 52 -4.72 34.00 19.05
C ILE A 52 -4.11 35.34 19.49
N GLY A 53 -3.06 35.76 18.79
CA GLY A 53 -2.33 36.99 19.08
C GLY A 53 -1.04 36.81 19.87
N ASP A 54 -0.75 35.61 20.37
CA ASP A 54 0.52 35.33 21.03
C ASP A 54 1.70 35.48 20.05
N VAL A 55 2.75 36.15 20.50
CA VAL A 55 4.01 36.30 19.77
C VAL A 55 4.95 35.17 20.19
N ILE A 56 5.56 34.50 19.21
CA ILE A 56 6.42 33.33 19.43
C ILE A 56 7.79 33.62 18.81
N ASP A 57 8.84 33.43 19.58
CA ASP A 57 10.22 33.57 19.10
C ASP A 57 10.65 32.33 18.31
N ALA A 58 11.06 32.54 17.06
CA ALA A 58 11.69 31.50 16.26
C ALA A 58 13.14 31.31 16.73
N LYS A 59 13.41 30.19 17.42
CA LYS A 59 14.76 29.86 17.91
C LYS A 59 15.73 29.55 16.77
N GLU A 60 15.25 28.86 15.74
CA GLU A 60 16.04 28.41 14.61
C GLU A 60 15.19 28.42 13.33
N PHE A 61 15.84 28.71 12.20
CA PHE A 61 15.24 28.62 10.88
C PHE A 61 16.03 27.63 10.03
N ILE A 62 15.47 26.44 9.82
CA ILE A 62 16.09 25.38 9.03
C ILE A 62 15.42 25.35 7.66
N LYS A 63 16.21 25.58 6.60
CA LYS A 63 15.77 25.40 5.22
C LYS A 63 16.14 23.99 4.76
N GLU A 64 15.14 23.17 4.51
CA GLU A 64 15.31 21.82 3.95
C GLU A 64 14.99 21.83 2.45
N ASP A 65 15.95 21.41 1.62
CA ASP A 65 15.69 21.12 0.21
C ASP A 65 15.28 19.65 0.08
N LYS A 66 14.03 19.39 -0.33
CA LYS A 66 13.48 18.04 -0.49
C LYS A 66 13.47 17.64 -1.96
N GLN A 67 13.88 16.41 -2.23
CA GLN A 67 13.75 15.79 -3.54
C GLN A 67 12.63 14.76 -3.53
N THR A 68 11.94 14.61 -4.67
CA THR A 68 11.00 13.52 -4.87
C THR A 68 11.77 12.21 -4.93
N GLN A 69 11.35 11.24 -4.14
CA GLN A 69 11.88 9.88 -4.21
C GLN A 69 11.07 9.09 -5.24
N ALA A 70 11.72 8.12 -5.89
CA ALA A 70 11.03 7.16 -6.73
C ALA A 70 10.05 6.31 -5.89
N PRO A 71 9.02 5.71 -6.52
CA PRO A 71 8.14 4.79 -5.82
C PRO A 71 8.92 3.65 -5.16
N SER A 72 8.55 3.32 -3.92
CA SER A 72 9.18 2.21 -3.20
C SER A 72 8.93 0.88 -3.89
N ARG A 73 9.90 -0.02 -3.83
CA ARG A 73 9.76 -1.38 -4.36
C ARG A 73 8.80 -2.20 -3.51
N TYR A 74 8.15 -3.16 -4.14
CA TYR A 74 7.30 -4.10 -3.42
C TYR A 74 8.13 -4.99 -2.49
N ASN A 75 7.73 -5.10 -1.23
CA ASN A 75 7.97 -6.28 -0.42
C ASN A 75 6.83 -7.30 -0.62
N GLU A 76 6.93 -8.49 -0.03
CA GLU A 76 5.92 -9.54 -0.19
C GLU A 76 4.50 -9.05 0.18
N GLY A 77 4.32 -8.42 1.35
CA GLY A 77 3.00 -7.95 1.78
C GLY A 77 2.40 -6.89 0.87
N SER A 78 3.22 -5.94 0.40
CA SER A 78 2.78 -4.91 -0.54
C SER A 78 2.48 -5.46 -1.94
N LEU A 79 3.17 -6.54 -2.36
CA LEU A 79 2.84 -7.24 -3.60
C LEU A 79 1.53 -8.02 -3.47
N ILE A 80 1.32 -8.74 -2.36
CA ILE A 80 0.05 -9.42 -2.06
C ILE A 80 -1.10 -8.41 -2.13
N LYS A 81 -0.94 -7.26 -1.45
CA LYS A 81 -1.93 -6.19 -1.48
C LYS A 81 -2.20 -5.72 -2.91
N LYS A 82 -1.16 -5.50 -3.71
CA LYS A 82 -1.32 -5.08 -5.11
C LYS A 82 -2.06 -6.13 -5.95
N LEU A 83 -1.76 -7.42 -5.79
CA LEU A 83 -2.43 -8.53 -6.49
C LEU A 83 -3.92 -8.63 -6.11
N ASP A 84 -4.27 -8.39 -4.85
CA ASP A 84 -5.66 -8.34 -4.38
C ASP A 84 -6.40 -7.10 -4.93
N ASP A 85 -5.75 -5.94 -4.91
CA ASP A 85 -6.30 -4.68 -5.41
C ASP A 85 -6.67 -4.78 -6.90
N ILE A 86 -5.83 -5.43 -7.71
CA ILE A 86 -6.08 -5.65 -9.16
C ILE A 86 -6.84 -6.95 -9.46
N LYS A 87 -7.27 -7.68 -8.43
CA LYS A 87 -8.13 -8.88 -8.53
C LYS A 87 -7.55 -10.09 -9.25
N VAL A 88 -6.23 -10.14 -9.42
CA VAL A 88 -5.53 -11.29 -10.04
C VAL A 88 -5.12 -12.37 -9.05
N GLY A 89 -5.18 -12.10 -7.74
CA GLY A 89 -4.81 -13.08 -6.72
C GLY A 89 -5.98 -13.48 -5.82
N ARG A 90 -5.83 -14.61 -5.13
CA ARG A 90 -6.78 -15.14 -4.14
C ARG A 90 -6.03 -15.54 -2.86
N PRO A 91 -6.70 -15.62 -1.69
CA PRO A 91 -6.06 -16.03 -0.44
C PRO A 91 -5.27 -17.36 -0.53
N SER A 92 -5.72 -18.28 -1.38
CA SER A 92 -5.08 -19.55 -1.66
C SER A 92 -3.83 -19.46 -2.58
N THR A 93 -3.68 -18.38 -3.35
CA THR A 93 -2.65 -18.27 -4.41
C THR A 93 -1.55 -17.25 -4.12
N PHE A 94 -1.74 -16.34 -3.16
CA PHE A 94 -0.75 -15.29 -2.88
C PHE A 94 0.62 -15.83 -2.49
N ALA A 95 0.67 -16.68 -1.45
CA ALA A 95 1.93 -17.22 -0.94
C ALA A 95 2.62 -18.13 -1.96
N SER A 96 1.85 -18.96 -2.67
CA SER A 96 2.38 -19.87 -3.68
C SER A 96 2.94 -19.11 -4.89
N THR A 97 2.26 -18.06 -5.37
CA THR A 97 2.74 -17.23 -6.48
C THR A 97 4.08 -16.56 -6.13
N ILE A 98 4.18 -15.94 -4.96
CA ILE A 98 5.41 -15.29 -4.48
C ILE A 98 6.54 -16.31 -4.34
N SER A 99 6.23 -17.50 -3.80
CA SER A 99 7.20 -18.59 -3.69
C SER A 99 7.74 -19.02 -5.07
N VAL A 100 6.85 -19.21 -6.04
CA VAL A 100 7.20 -19.66 -7.40
C VAL A 100 8.08 -18.64 -8.13
N ILE A 101 7.75 -17.35 -8.10
CA ILE A 101 8.54 -16.33 -8.80
C ILE A 101 9.95 -16.16 -8.20
N LYS A 102 10.10 -16.40 -6.88
CA LYS A 102 11.41 -16.43 -6.22
C LYS A 102 12.18 -17.72 -6.57
N GLN A 103 11.53 -18.87 -6.44
CA GLN A 103 12.15 -20.18 -6.71
C GLN A 103 12.62 -20.30 -8.16
N ARG A 104 11.89 -19.72 -9.11
CA ARG A 104 12.25 -19.68 -10.53
C ARG A 104 13.20 -18.54 -10.89
N LEU A 105 13.70 -17.78 -9.91
CA LEU A 105 14.65 -16.70 -10.09
C LEU A 105 14.16 -15.58 -11.02
N PHE A 106 12.85 -15.35 -11.10
CA PHE A 106 12.30 -14.18 -11.81
C PHE A 106 12.48 -12.90 -10.99
N VAL A 107 12.46 -13.05 -9.67
CA VAL A 107 12.75 -11.99 -8.71
C VAL A 107 13.71 -12.49 -7.64
N GLU A 108 14.46 -11.57 -7.05
CA GLU A 108 15.31 -11.79 -5.88
C GLU A 108 14.90 -10.87 -4.72
N LEU A 109 15.29 -11.24 -3.51
CA LEU A 109 15.00 -10.45 -2.31
C LEU A 109 16.25 -9.68 -1.90
N ILE A 110 16.21 -8.35 -2.02
CA ILE A 110 17.29 -7.44 -1.61
C ILE A 110 16.71 -6.49 -0.57
N ASP A 111 17.30 -6.47 0.63
CA ASP A 111 16.86 -5.64 1.76
C ASP A 111 15.35 -5.73 2.06
N GLY A 112 14.77 -6.93 1.89
CA GLY A 112 13.35 -7.18 2.11
C GLY A 112 12.43 -6.74 0.95
N HIS A 113 12.98 -6.26 -0.16
CA HIS A 113 12.26 -5.88 -1.36
C HIS A 113 12.45 -6.89 -2.49
N LEU A 114 11.40 -7.11 -3.28
CA LEU A 114 11.41 -7.93 -4.47
C LEU A 114 11.96 -7.12 -5.65
N VAL A 115 13.06 -7.60 -6.23
CA VAL A 115 13.74 -6.97 -7.36
C VAL A 115 13.71 -7.92 -8.56
N PRO A 116 13.21 -7.49 -9.73
CA PRO A 116 13.24 -8.33 -10.93
C PRO A 116 14.67 -8.62 -11.38
N THR A 117 14.98 -9.89 -11.61
CA THR A 117 16.28 -10.31 -12.18
C THR A 117 16.31 -10.03 -13.69
N GLU A 118 17.50 -9.99 -14.29
CA GLU A 118 17.61 -9.88 -15.76
C GLU A 118 16.94 -11.05 -16.47
N PHE A 119 17.07 -12.27 -15.93
CA PHE A 119 16.38 -13.44 -16.45
C PHE A 119 14.85 -13.26 -16.43
N GLY A 120 14.29 -12.79 -15.30
CA GLY A 120 12.86 -12.54 -15.16
C GLY A 120 12.35 -11.49 -16.16
N LYS A 121 13.11 -10.43 -16.40
CA LYS A 121 12.76 -9.38 -17.38
C LYS A 121 12.70 -9.92 -18.80
N VAL A 122 13.71 -10.68 -19.22
CA VAL A 122 13.77 -11.28 -20.57
C VAL A 122 12.60 -12.25 -20.79
N VAL A 123 12.30 -13.09 -19.80
CA VAL A 123 11.15 -14.00 -19.88
C VAL A 123 9.83 -13.23 -19.98
N LEU A 124 9.65 -12.19 -19.17
CA LEU A 124 8.45 -11.36 -19.20
C LEU A 124 8.27 -10.68 -20.56
N GLU A 125 9.33 -10.09 -21.11
CA GLU A 125 9.30 -9.44 -22.44
C GLU A 125 8.90 -10.42 -23.55
N LYS A 126 9.42 -11.66 -23.48
CA LYS A 126 9.06 -12.69 -24.46
C LYS A 126 7.61 -13.13 -24.34
N LEU A 127 7.09 -13.24 -23.12
CA LEU A 127 5.68 -13.59 -22.88
C LEU A 127 4.73 -12.49 -23.36
N LEU A 128 5.03 -11.22 -23.05
CA LEU A 128 4.23 -10.08 -23.48
C LEU A 128 4.18 -9.95 -25.01
N SER A 129 5.32 -10.14 -25.67
CA SER A 129 5.39 -10.06 -27.14
C SER A 129 4.72 -11.25 -27.84
N SER A 130 4.74 -12.44 -27.24
CA SER A 130 4.17 -13.65 -27.85
C SER A 130 2.67 -13.80 -27.57
N PHE A 131 2.19 -13.32 -26.43
CA PHE A 131 0.82 -13.54 -25.93
C PHE A 131 0.16 -12.26 -25.38
N PRO A 132 0.10 -11.15 -26.14
CA PRO A 132 -0.35 -9.86 -25.61
C PRO A 132 -1.81 -9.85 -25.15
N LYS A 133 -2.66 -10.71 -25.73
CA LYS A 133 -4.09 -10.78 -25.39
C LYS A 133 -4.36 -11.50 -24.07
N THR A 134 -3.53 -12.47 -23.70
CA THR A 134 -3.76 -13.33 -22.52
C THR A 134 -2.82 -12.98 -21.35
N ILE A 135 -1.58 -12.56 -21.63
CA ILE A 135 -0.62 -12.15 -20.59
C ILE A 135 -0.81 -10.66 -20.28
N ASN A 136 -1.89 -10.33 -19.59
CA ASN A 136 -2.14 -9.02 -19.01
C ASN A 136 -3.02 -9.12 -17.76
N GLU A 137 -2.97 -8.07 -16.92
CA GLU A 137 -3.69 -8.02 -15.64
C GLU A 137 -5.21 -8.12 -15.81
N ALA A 138 -5.77 -7.43 -16.81
CA ALA A 138 -7.22 -7.39 -17.03
C ALA A 138 -7.80 -8.75 -17.41
N TYR A 139 -7.15 -9.46 -18.34
CA TYR A 139 -7.56 -10.81 -18.73
C TYR A 139 -7.42 -11.79 -17.56
N THR A 140 -6.33 -11.69 -16.79
CA THR A 140 -6.10 -12.56 -15.64
C THR A 140 -7.19 -12.36 -14.57
N ALA A 141 -7.54 -11.10 -14.26
CA ALA A 141 -8.61 -10.79 -13.32
C ALA A 141 -9.99 -11.27 -13.79
N LEU A 142 -10.23 -11.20 -15.10
CA LEU A 142 -11.45 -11.73 -15.73
C LEU A 142 -11.55 -13.25 -15.53
N VAL A 143 -10.50 -14.01 -15.86
CA VAL A 143 -10.48 -15.47 -15.68
C VAL A 143 -10.70 -15.85 -14.22
N GLU A 144 -10.05 -15.16 -13.28
CA GLU A 144 -10.27 -15.41 -11.86
C GLU A 144 -11.71 -15.13 -11.43
N THR A 145 -12.38 -14.14 -12.03
CA THR A 145 -13.78 -13.83 -11.77
C THR A 145 -14.71 -14.91 -12.34
N GLU A 146 -14.45 -15.40 -13.55
CA GLU A 146 -15.22 -16.49 -14.18
C GLU A 146 -15.08 -17.79 -13.39
N LEU A 147 -13.87 -18.10 -12.88
CA LEU A 147 -13.64 -19.24 -11.99
C LEU A 147 -14.44 -19.12 -10.68
N ASP A 148 -14.54 -17.92 -10.10
CA ASP A 148 -15.38 -17.69 -8.93
C ASP A 148 -16.87 -17.93 -9.26
N LEU A 149 -17.37 -17.44 -10.40
CA LEU A 149 -18.75 -17.68 -10.84
C LEU A 149 -19.07 -19.16 -11.07
N ILE A 150 -18.11 -19.91 -11.62
CA ILE A 150 -18.22 -21.38 -11.76
C ILE A 150 -18.32 -22.04 -10.37
N SER A 151 -17.50 -21.60 -9.41
CA SER A 151 -17.53 -22.14 -8.04
C SER A 151 -18.87 -21.89 -7.33
N GLU A 152 -19.53 -20.79 -7.66
CA GLU A 152 -20.87 -20.43 -7.18
C GLU A 152 -22.00 -21.10 -7.98
N GLY A 153 -21.69 -21.86 -9.04
CA GLY A 153 -22.65 -22.52 -9.91
C GLY A 153 -23.40 -21.56 -10.85
N LYS A 154 -22.89 -20.33 -11.04
CA LYS A 154 -23.50 -19.31 -11.91
C LYS A 154 -23.08 -19.44 -13.38
N GLU A 155 -21.96 -20.11 -13.65
CA GLU A 155 -21.44 -20.34 -15.00
C GLU A 155 -20.99 -21.79 -15.21
N ASP A 156 -21.02 -22.25 -16.47
CA ASP A 156 -20.52 -23.57 -16.85
C ASP A 156 -19.06 -23.43 -17.30
N TYR A 157 -18.16 -24.19 -16.66
CA TYR A 157 -16.73 -24.22 -16.98
C TYR A 157 -16.45 -24.52 -18.46
N LYS A 158 -17.34 -25.22 -19.15
CA LYS A 158 -17.18 -25.51 -20.59
C LYS A 158 -17.12 -24.25 -21.43
N LYS A 159 -17.85 -23.20 -21.07
CA LYS A 159 -17.83 -21.92 -21.79
C LYS A 159 -16.46 -21.26 -21.66
N LEU A 160 -15.97 -21.14 -20.43
CA LEU A 160 -14.62 -20.64 -20.14
C LEU A 160 -13.55 -21.40 -20.94
N MET A 161 -13.63 -22.74 -20.96
CA MET A 161 -12.67 -23.57 -21.69
C MET A 161 -12.72 -23.36 -23.20
N GLN A 162 -13.91 -23.13 -23.78
CA GLN A 162 -14.08 -22.84 -25.22
C GLN A 162 -13.59 -21.43 -25.59
N ASP A 163 -13.71 -20.47 -24.68
CA ASP A 163 -13.23 -19.11 -24.92
C ASP A 163 -11.71 -19.00 -24.79
N PHE A 164 -11.09 -19.88 -23.98
CA PHE A 164 -9.64 -19.95 -23.82
C PHE A 164 -8.91 -20.73 -24.93
N TRP A 165 -9.53 -21.78 -25.49
CA TRP A 165 -8.92 -22.74 -26.45
C TRP A 165 -9.73 -22.88 -27.74
#